data_AF-A0A1H6EV20-F1
#
_entry.id   AF-A0A1H6EV20-F1
#
_cell.length_a   1.000
_cell.length_b   1.000
_cell.length_c   1.000
_cell.angle_alpha   90.00
_cell.angle_beta   90.00
_cell.angle_gamma   90.00
#
_symmetry.space_group_name_H-M   'P 1'
#
loop_
_entity.id
_entity.type
_entity.pdbx_description
1 polymer ?
#
loop_
_entity_poly.entity_id
_entity_poly.type
_entity_poly.pdbx_seq_one_letter_code
_entity_poly.pdbx_strand_id
1 'polypeptide(L)'
;MVGLRGRARPGVAWTKASTGPRPDSPAPATGKPRVPRPERAGAGAVQGAGAVSVRSAAPRRSRAVRLAGVSGEFRILLVCTANICRSAMAEVIAKAMLHSAAFPVTTGSAGVRALVGHPMAPHAVAALDKLGLDGRAHRARPLDPVLIGSADLLLTMEAGHRAVAVGLDPRAEHKTFTLPEFAFLASGAGHRRYRSDTAERARAIVASSAERRDHRRALEVYDPYGGPPAGYETCAKTLGDALSHALGALLGPR
;
A
#
# COMPACT_ATOMS: atom_id res chain seq x y z
N MET A 1 -10.36 -62.01 14.13
CA MET A 1 -8.92 -62.15 13.81
C MET A 1 -8.51 -60.94 12.97
N VAL A 2 -7.66 -60.08 13.56
CA VAL A 2 -6.73 -59.12 12.95
C VAL A 2 -7.30 -57.99 12.07
N GLY A 3 -7.32 -56.78 12.65
CA GLY A 3 -7.29 -55.53 11.89
C GLY A 3 -5.88 -55.14 11.46
N LEU A 4 -5.75 -54.10 10.64
CA LEU A 4 -4.47 -53.40 10.42
C LEU A 4 -4.71 -51.93 10.08
N ARG A 5 -4.34 -51.08 11.04
CA ARG A 5 -3.94 -49.68 10.83
C ARG A 5 -2.53 -49.67 10.22
N GLY A 6 -2.23 -48.71 9.35
CA GLY A 6 -0.85 -48.45 8.89
C GLY A 6 -0.74 -47.18 8.07
N ARG A 7 -0.52 -46.01 8.71
CA ARG A 7 0.77 -45.30 8.75
C ARG A 7 1.23 -44.71 7.40
N ALA A 8 0.98 -43.41 7.20
CA ALA A 8 1.82 -42.59 6.33
C ALA A 8 2.99 -42.03 7.17
N ARG A 9 4.22 -42.30 6.72
CA ARG A 9 5.47 -41.78 7.29
C ARG A 9 5.82 -40.41 6.68
N PRO A 10 6.62 -39.58 7.39
CA PRO A 10 6.95 -38.21 7.01
C PRO A 10 8.30 -38.10 6.29
N GLY A 11 8.53 -36.95 5.65
CA GLY A 11 9.88 -36.43 5.45
C GLY A 11 10.08 -35.70 4.13
N VAL A 12 10.45 -34.41 4.20
CA VAL A 12 11.67 -33.90 3.55
C VAL A 12 12.22 -32.76 4.40
N ALA A 13 13.39 -32.97 4.98
CA ALA A 13 14.20 -31.97 5.65
C ALA A 13 15.00 -31.19 4.60
N TRP A 14 15.05 -29.86 4.72
CA TRP A 14 15.88 -29.00 3.85
C TRP A 14 17.14 -28.60 4.61
N THR A 15 18.29 -29.09 4.16
CA THR A 15 19.62 -28.72 4.66
C THR A 15 20.12 -27.44 3.98
N LYS A 16 20.84 -26.63 4.78
CA LYS A 16 21.35 -25.31 4.44
C LYS A 16 22.56 -25.40 3.49
N ALA A 17 22.52 -24.68 2.39
CA ALA A 17 23.69 -24.38 1.56
C ALA A 17 24.32 -23.04 1.99
N SER A 18 25.64 -23.06 1.98
CA SER A 18 26.61 -22.09 2.50
C SER A 18 26.69 -20.77 1.75
N THR A 19 27.00 -19.72 2.52
CA THR A 19 27.24 -18.33 2.10
C THR A 19 28.63 -18.14 1.49
N GLY A 20 28.70 -17.62 0.26
CA GLY A 20 29.92 -17.04 -0.34
C GLY A 20 29.97 -15.51 -0.18
N PRO A 21 31.16 -14.89 -0.24
CA PRO A 21 31.38 -13.48 0.12
C PRO A 21 30.92 -12.48 -0.95
N ARG A 22 30.51 -11.29 -0.49
CA ARG A 22 30.05 -10.14 -1.29
C ARG A 22 31.24 -9.31 -1.78
N PRO A 23 31.20 -8.74 -3.00
CA PRO A 23 32.17 -7.74 -3.43
C PRO A 23 31.83 -6.32 -2.94
N ASP A 24 32.89 -5.56 -2.66
CA ASP A 24 32.92 -4.24 -2.04
C ASP A 24 32.25 -3.12 -2.87
N SER A 25 31.61 -2.18 -2.16
CA SER A 25 31.07 -0.93 -2.72
C SER A 25 31.98 0.26 -2.38
N PRO A 26 32.28 1.18 -3.33
CA PRO A 26 33.10 2.36 -3.05
C PRO A 26 32.30 3.52 -2.42
N ALA A 27 33.01 4.32 -1.62
CA ALA A 27 32.51 5.41 -0.77
C ALA A 27 32.00 6.66 -1.55
N PRO A 28 31.07 7.45 -0.98
CA PRO A 28 30.56 8.66 -1.63
C PRO A 28 31.44 9.91 -1.38
N ALA A 29 31.61 10.70 -2.43
CA ALA A 29 32.28 12.01 -2.41
C ALA A 29 31.44 13.06 -1.66
N THR A 30 32.10 13.80 -0.77
CA THR A 30 31.54 14.89 0.04
C THR A 30 31.75 16.24 -0.64
N GLY A 31 30.66 16.98 -0.86
CA GLY A 31 30.72 18.38 -1.31
C GLY A 31 29.39 19.09 -1.05
N LYS A 32 29.29 19.83 0.05
CA LYS A 32 28.13 20.71 0.34
C LYS A 32 28.39 22.11 -0.23
N PRO A 33 27.46 22.71 -0.99
CA PRO A 33 27.55 24.12 -1.35
C PRO A 33 27.08 25.03 -0.20
N ARG A 34 27.80 26.15 0.01
CA ARG A 34 27.51 27.21 0.99
C ARG A 34 26.33 28.07 0.51
N VAL A 35 25.43 28.40 1.43
CA VAL A 35 24.31 29.34 1.23
C VAL A 35 24.65 30.67 1.91
N PRO A 36 24.48 31.84 1.25
CA PRO A 36 24.66 33.14 1.90
C PRO A 36 23.42 33.60 2.69
N ARG A 37 23.70 34.44 3.70
CA ARG A 37 22.84 34.92 4.78
C ARG A 37 21.91 36.06 4.32
N PRO A 38 20.66 36.20 4.83
CA PRO A 38 19.80 37.32 4.47
C PRO A 38 20.14 38.59 5.28
N GLU A 39 20.10 39.73 4.57
CA GLU A 39 20.22 41.09 5.11
C GLU A 39 18.95 41.53 5.86
N ARG A 40 19.16 42.41 6.85
CA ARG A 40 18.14 43.07 7.66
C ARG A 40 17.66 44.36 6.98
N ALA A 41 16.36 44.54 6.91
CA ALA A 41 15.66 45.83 6.85
C ALA A 41 14.30 45.61 7.54
N GLY A 42 13.71 46.48 8.33
CA GLY A 42 13.95 47.86 8.73
C GLY A 42 12.67 48.26 9.47
N ALA A 43 12.81 48.90 10.63
CA ALA A 43 11.69 49.26 11.51
C ALA A 43 10.83 50.37 10.90
N GLY A 44 9.51 50.29 11.12
CA GLY A 44 8.56 51.35 10.81
C GLY A 44 7.33 51.21 11.70
N ALA A 45 7.29 52.00 12.77
CA ALA A 45 6.17 52.12 13.69
C ALA A 45 5.14 53.13 13.17
N VAL A 46 3.85 52.86 13.31
CA VAL A 46 2.83 53.90 13.41
C VAL A 46 1.70 53.47 14.35
N GLN A 47 1.35 54.40 15.23
CA GLN A 47 0.36 54.31 16.30
C GLN A 47 -1.06 54.54 15.76
N GLY A 48 -2.07 54.03 16.46
CA GLY A 48 -3.47 54.40 16.23
C GLY A 48 -4.44 53.61 17.10
N ALA A 49 -4.88 54.22 18.20
CA ALA A 49 -5.83 53.68 19.17
C ALA A 49 -7.27 53.63 18.61
N GLY A 50 -8.02 52.60 19.00
CA GLY A 50 -9.45 52.49 18.73
C GLY A 50 -10.06 51.33 19.53
N ALA A 51 -10.60 51.65 20.71
CA ALA A 51 -11.31 50.70 21.55
C ALA A 51 -12.62 50.26 20.87
N VAL A 52 -12.79 48.95 20.66
CA VAL A 52 -14.08 48.37 20.26
C VAL A 52 -14.42 47.22 21.21
N SER A 53 -15.56 47.40 21.88
CA SER A 53 -16.21 46.46 22.79
C SER A 53 -16.44 45.10 22.14
N VAL A 54 -15.85 44.04 22.72
CA VAL A 54 -16.14 42.65 22.36
C VAL A 54 -17.33 42.19 23.20
N ARG A 55 -18.54 42.21 22.62
CA ARG A 55 -19.69 41.49 23.20
C ARG A 55 -19.49 40.00 22.91
N SER A 56 -19.44 39.20 23.98
CA SER A 56 -19.41 37.74 23.93
C SER A 56 -20.63 37.22 23.16
N ALA A 57 -20.40 36.69 21.96
CA ALA A 57 -21.41 35.98 21.18
C ALA A 57 -21.24 34.47 21.42
N ALA A 58 -22.29 33.86 21.98
CA ALA A 58 -22.41 32.41 22.18
C ALA A 58 -22.09 31.63 20.88
N PRO A 59 -21.54 30.40 20.97
CA PRO A 59 -21.10 29.66 19.80
C PRO A 59 -22.30 29.34 18.90
N ARG A 60 -22.29 29.94 17.70
CA ARG A 60 -23.18 29.54 16.62
C ARG A 60 -22.88 28.08 16.28
N ARG A 61 -23.86 27.20 16.50
CA ARG A 61 -23.85 25.80 16.07
C ARG A 61 -23.29 25.74 14.65
N SER A 62 -22.14 25.10 14.49
CA SER A 62 -21.50 24.90 13.20
C SER A 62 -22.50 24.19 12.28
N ARG A 63 -22.95 24.91 11.25
CA ARG A 63 -23.72 24.38 10.15
C ARG A 63 -22.85 23.29 9.51
N ALA A 64 -23.25 22.04 9.68
CA ALA A 64 -22.58 20.89 9.08
C ALA A 64 -22.40 21.16 7.59
N VAL A 65 -21.14 21.35 7.19
CA VAL A 65 -20.75 21.34 5.79
C VAL A 65 -21.07 19.92 5.31
N ARG A 66 -22.13 19.77 4.52
CA ARG A 66 -22.36 18.53 3.77
C ARG A 66 -21.19 18.39 2.80
N LEU A 67 -20.23 17.55 3.17
CA LEU A 67 -19.18 17.11 2.25
C LEU A 67 -19.88 16.43 1.08
N ALA A 68 -19.85 17.10 -0.06
CA ALA A 68 -20.29 16.53 -1.31
C ALA A 68 -19.44 15.28 -1.61
N GLY A 69 -20.10 14.12 -1.70
CA GLY A 69 -19.58 12.93 -2.39
C GLY A 69 -18.66 12.01 -1.59
N VAL A 70 -19.14 11.41 -0.49
CA VAL A 70 -18.61 10.09 -0.11
C VAL A 70 -19.39 9.07 -0.93
N SER A 71 -18.90 8.75 -2.13
CA SER A 71 -19.34 7.56 -2.84
C SER A 71 -19.14 6.37 -1.88
N GLY A 72 -20.16 5.52 -1.72
CA GLY A 72 -20.09 4.29 -0.92
C GLY A 72 -19.06 3.26 -1.43
N GLU A 73 -18.27 3.63 -2.43
CA GLU A 73 -17.18 2.87 -3.02
C GLU A 73 -15.87 3.13 -2.26
N PHE A 74 -15.06 2.08 -2.12
CA PHE A 74 -13.70 2.13 -1.56
C PHE A 74 -12.66 1.74 -2.62
N ARG A 75 -11.65 2.57 -2.84
CA ARG A 75 -10.67 2.36 -3.92
C ARG A 75 -9.30 1.96 -3.41
N ILE A 76 -8.76 0.86 -3.91
CA ILE A 76 -7.43 0.33 -3.59
C ILE A 76 -6.51 0.48 -4.80
N LEU A 77 -5.34 1.10 -4.61
CA LEU A 77 -4.32 1.24 -5.65
C LEU A 77 -3.05 0.44 -5.29
N LEU A 78 -2.69 -0.50 -6.15
CA LEU A 78 -1.51 -1.35 -6.01
C LEU A 78 -0.33 -0.74 -6.79
N VAL A 79 0.83 -0.58 -6.17
CA VAL A 79 1.96 0.15 -6.79
C VAL A 79 3.26 -0.64 -6.74
N CYS A 80 3.94 -0.78 -7.87
CA CYS A 80 5.32 -1.28 -7.94
C CYS A 80 6.20 -0.39 -8.84
N THR A 81 7.34 -0.90 -9.30
CA THR A 81 8.24 -0.16 -10.20
C THR A 81 7.63 0.03 -11.59
N ALA A 82 7.50 -1.06 -12.36
CA ALA A 82 7.20 -1.00 -13.79
C ALA A 82 5.72 -1.26 -14.14
N ASN A 83 4.91 -1.67 -13.17
CA ASN A 83 3.50 -2.05 -13.36
C ASN A 83 3.28 -3.21 -14.35
N ILE A 84 4.22 -4.16 -14.44
CA ILE A 84 4.09 -5.36 -15.30
C ILE A 84 4.24 -6.70 -14.56
N CYS A 85 4.67 -6.69 -13.29
CA CYS A 85 4.85 -7.90 -12.49
C CYS A 85 3.99 -7.82 -11.21
N ARG A 86 4.58 -7.32 -10.12
CA ARG A 86 4.03 -7.41 -8.76
C ARG A 86 2.67 -6.74 -8.57
N SER A 87 2.58 -5.43 -8.85
CA SER A 87 1.31 -4.70 -8.67
C SER A 87 0.21 -5.18 -9.62
N ALA A 88 0.60 -5.63 -10.83
CA ALA A 88 -0.32 -6.15 -11.83
C ALA A 88 -0.91 -7.50 -11.39
N MET A 89 -0.05 -8.43 -10.91
CA MET A 89 -0.52 -9.67 -10.26
C MET A 89 -1.39 -9.38 -9.04
N ALA A 90 -0.96 -8.45 -8.18
CA ALA A 90 -1.69 -8.09 -6.97
C ALA A 90 -3.09 -7.54 -7.27
N GLU A 91 -3.25 -6.73 -8.33
CA GLU A 91 -4.57 -6.23 -8.75
C GLU A 91 -5.50 -7.36 -9.17
N VAL A 92 -5.03 -8.30 -10.00
CA VAL A 92 -5.82 -9.45 -10.46
C VAL A 92 -6.23 -10.34 -9.29
N ILE A 93 -5.28 -10.65 -8.40
CA ILE A 93 -5.54 -11.45 -7.19
C ILE A 93 -6.55 -10.74 -6.28
N ALA A 94 -6.35 -9.44 -6.00
CA ALA A 94 -7.26 -8.67 -5.15
C ALA A 94 -8.66 -8.61 -5.75
N LYS A 95 -8.79 -8.39 -7.07
CA LYS A 95 -10.08 -8.37 -7.78
C LYS A 95 -10.82 -9.71 -7.66
N ALA A 96 -10.11 -10.83 -7.71
CA ALA A 96 -10.70 -12.15 -7.49
C ALA A 96 -11.20 -12.33 -6.04
N MET A 97 -10.44 -11.83 -5.05
CA MET A 97 -10.83 -11.89 -3.63
C MET A 97 -12.00 -10.97 -3.26
N LEU A 98 -12.21 -9.90 -4.03
CA LEU A 98 -13.23 -8.87 -3.77
C LEU A 98 -14.59 -9.14 -4.42
N HIS A 99 -14.74 -10.22 -5.20
CA HIS A 99 -16.01 -10.56 -5.86
C HIS A 99 -17.21 -10.67 -4.91
N SER A 100 -16.96 -10.99 -3.65
CA SER A 100 -17.99 -11.15 -2.61
C SER A 100 -17.90 -10.06 -1.52
N ALA A 101 -17.32 -8.91 -1.83
CA ALA A 101 -17.29 -7.79 -0.88
C ALA A 101 -18.72 -7.27 -0.62
N ALA A 102 -19.03 -6.98 0.64
CA ALA A 102 -20.36 -6.51 1.04
C ALA A 102 -20.67 -5.07 0.64
N PHE A 103 -19.66 -4.33 0.20
CA PHE A 103 -19.77 -2.96 -0.31
C PHE A 103 -18.92 -2.80 -1.58
N PRO A 104 -19.19 -1.79 -2.42
CA PRO A 104 -18.42 -1.57 -3.64
C PRO A 104 -16.94 -1.31 -3.32
N VAL A 105 -16.07 -2.20 -3.78
CA VAL A 105 -14.62 -2.04 -3.70
C VAL A 105 -14.04 -2.16 -5.10
N THR A 106 -13.22 -1.19 -5.49
CA THR A 106 -12.49 -1.23 -6.75
C THR A 106 -10.99 -1.30 -6.52
N THR A 107 -10.32 -2.04 -7.40
CA THR A 107 -8.86 -2.15 -7.43
C THR A 107 -8.34 -1.56 -8.73
N GLY A 108 -7.14 -1.00 -8.65
CA GLY A 108 -6.33 -0.68 -9.82
C GLY A 108 -4.86 -0.81 -9.47
N SER A 109 -3.99 -0.83 -10.49
CA SER A 109 -2.54 -0.78 -10.27
C SER A 109 -1.84 0.30 -11.07
N ALA A 110 -0.66 0.70 -10.64
CA ALA A 110 0.20 1.67 -11.31
C ALA A 110 1.69 1.41 -11.02
N GLY A 111 2.57 2.12 -11.73
CA GLY A 111 4.02 1.98 -11.58
C GLY A 111 4.72 3.32 -11.40
N VAL A 112 5.64 3.41 -10.44
CA VAL A 112 6.44 4.64 -10.21
C VAL A 112 7.40 4.95 -11.36
N ARG A 113 7.75 3.93 -12.15
CA ARG A 113 8.52 3.99 -13.39
C ARG A 113 7.88 3.03 -14.41
N ALA A 114 6.59 3.22 -14.66
CA ALA A 114 5.78 2.30 -15.45
C ALA A 114 6.31 2.14 -16.88
N LEU A 115 6.25 0.91 -17.39
CA LEU A 115 6.43 0.62 -18.80
C LEU A 115 5.11 0.81 -19.53
N VAL A 116 4.69 2.07 -19.71
CA VAL A 116 3.35 2.44 -20.17
C VAL A 116 2.91 1.62 -21.40
N GLY A 117 1.67 1.11 -21.34
CA GLY A 117 1.05 0.31 -22.40
C GLY A 117 1.57 -1.12 -22.54
N HIS A 118 2.64 -1.51 -21.84
CA HIS A 118 3.15 -2.88 -21.91
C HIS A 118 2.16 -3.86 -21.27
N PRO A 119 2.05 -5.09 -21.81
CA PRO A 119 1.30 -6.15 -21.15
C PRO A 119 1.99 -6.57 -19.86
N MET A 120 1.28 -7.33 -19.04
CA MET A 120 1.89 -8.04 -17.92
C MET A 120 3.02 -8.97 -18.41
N ALA A 121 4.09 -9.09 -17.63
CA ALA A 121 5.23 -9.92 -17.98
C ALA A 121 4.79 -11.39 -18.18
N PRO A 122 5.33 -12.13 -19.17
CA PRO A 122 4.89 -13.49 -19.47
C PRO A 122 4.95 -14.45 -18.26
N HIS A 123 6.01 -14.38 -17.45
CA HIS A 123 6.12 -15.20 -16.24
C HIS A 123 5.14 -14.80 -15.14
N ALA A 124 4.74 -13.52 -15.06
CA ALA A 124 3.68 -13.07 -14.15
C ALA A 124 2.31 -13.58 -14.60
N VAL A 125 2.02 -13.57 -15.91
CA VAL A 125 0.80 -14.18 -16.48
C VAL A 125 0.78 -15.69 -16.18
N ALA A 126 1.88 -16.39 -16.45
CA ALA A 126 1.97 -17.83 -16.17
C ALA A 126 1.81 -18.17 -14.69
N ALA A 127 2.30 -17.32 -13.78
CA ALA A 127 2.10 -17.49 -12.34
C ALA A 127 0.63 -17.29 -11.94
N LEU A 128 -0.09 -16.35 -12.56
CA LEU A 128 -1.54 -16.19 -12.34
C LEU A 128 -2.35 -17.33 -12.94
N ASP A 129 -1.98 -17.85 -14.11
CA ASP A 129 -2.65 -18.98 -14.75
C ASP A 129 -2.63 -20.22 -13.82
N LYS A 130 -1.53 -20.44 -13.09
CA LYS A 130 -1.42 -21.50 -12.07
C LYS A 130 -2.37 -21.32 -10.88
N LEU A 131 -2.82 -20.09 -10.64
CA LEU A 131 -3.85 -19.75 -9.65
C LEU A 131 -5.27 -19.75 -10.24
N GLY A 132 -5.42 -20.07 -11.54
CA GLY A 132 -6.69 -20.00 -12.26
C GLY A 132 -7.16 -18.57 -12.54
N LEU A 133 -6.25 -17.60 -12.58
CA LEU A 133 -6.54 -16.18 -12.79
C LEU A 133 -5.95 -15.69 -14.12
N ASP A 134 -6.68 -14.84 -14.85
CA ASP A 134 -6.21 -14.26 -16.11
C ASP A 134 -5.77 -12.80 -15.95
N GLY A 135 -4.51 -12.53 -16.30
CA GLY A 135 -3.89 -11.19 -16.28
C GLY A 135 -3.63 -10.58 -17.66
N ARG A 136 -4.02 -11.24 -18.76
CA ARG A 136 -3.63 -10.85 -20.14
C ARG A 136 -4.17 -9.49 -20.61
N ALA A 137 -5.31 -9.06 -20.06
CA ALA A 137 -5.91 -7.77 -20.35
C ALA A 137 -5.16 -6.59 -19.71
N HIS A 138 -4.28 -6.84 -18.74
CA HIS A 138 -3.55 -5.79 -18.03
C HIS A 138 -2.69 -4.94 -18.98
N ARG A 139 -2.70 -3.63 -18.77
CA ARG A 139 -1.81 -2.68 -19.44
C ARG A 139 -1.19 -1.76 -18.42
N ALA A 140 0.13 -1.67 -18.46
CA ALA A 140 0.88 -0.87 -17.51
C ALA A 140 0.56 0.63 -17.66
N ARG A 141 0.42 1.33 -16.54
CA ARG A 141 0.18 2.78 -16.50
C ARG A 141 1.01 3.46 -15.41
N PRO A 142 1.38 4.74 -15.61
CA PRO A 142 2.19 5.47 -14.64
C PRO A 142 1.38 5.77 -13.38
N LEU A 143 2.07 5.85 -12.24
CA LEU A 143 1.52 6.45 -11.03
C LEU A 143 1.47 7.96 -11.23
N ASP A 144 0.32 8.57 -10.92
CA ASP A 144 0.12 10.01 -11.00
C ASP A 144 -0.67 10.55 -9.79
N PRO A 145 -0.67 11.87 -9.54
CA PRO A 145 -1.40 12.47 -8.43
C PRO A 145 -2.92 12.26 -8.46
N VAL A 146 -3.53 12.06 -9.64
CA VAL A 146 -4.98 11.83 -9.76
C VAL A 146 -5.33 10.45 -9.23
N LEU A 147 -4.57 9.43 -9.63
CA LEU A 147 -4.70 8.07 -9.10
C LEU A 147 -4.48 8.04 -7.59
N ILE A 148 -3.43 8.71 -7.10
CA ILE A 148 -3.12 8.80 -5.66
C ILE A 148 -4.27 9.50 -4.90
N GLY A 149 -4.75 10.62 -5.41
CA GLY A 149 -5.84 11.39 -4.80
C GLY A 149 -7.13 10.59 -4.71
N SER A 150 -7.46 9.83 -5.75
CA SER A 150 -8.70 9.05 -5.88
C SER A 150 -8.78 7.80 -5.00
N ALA A 151 -7.64 7.27 -4.57
CA ALA A 151 -7.55 6.03 -3.79
C ALA A 151 -7.82 6.27 -2.29
N ASP A 152 -8.57 5.37 -1.65
CA ASP A 152 -8.72 5.35 -0.19
C ASP A 152 -7.56 4.62 0.49
N LEU A 153 -6.90 3.70 -0.23
CA LEU A 153 -5.76 2.92 0.24
C LEU A 153 -4.77 2.67 -0.90
N LEU A 154 -3.50 2.99 -0.67
CA LEU A 154 -2.39 2.65 -1.54
C LEU A 154 -1.56 1.55 -0.91
N LEU A 155 -1.34 0.45 -1.63
CA LEU A 155 -0.52 -0.68 -1.21
C LEU A 155 0.67 -0.84 -2.15
N THR A 156 1.85 -0.55 -1.63
CA THR A 156 3.10 -0.58 -2.39
C THR A 156 3.86 -1.88 -2.17
N MET A 157 4.72 -2.27 -3.11
CA MET A 157 5.51 -3.49 -2.97
C MET A 157 6.76 -3.27 -2.12
N GLU A 158 7.35 -2.09 -2.20
CA GLU A 158 8.55 -1.67 -1.45
C GLU A 158 8.32 -0.30 -0.78
N ALA A 159 9.14 0.02 0.21
CA ALA A 159 9.17 1.31 0.88
C ALA A 159 9.59 2.44 -0.08
N GLY A 160 10.47 2.14 -1.06
CA GLY A 160 10.85 3.10 -2.10
C GLY A 160 9.65 3.53 -2.96
N HIS A 161 8.73 2.63 -3.28
CA HIS A 161 7.50 2.97 -4.00
C HIS A 161 6.58 3.88 -3.17
N ARG A 162 6.47 3.61 -1.86
CA ARG A 162 5.75 4.48 -0.93
C ARG A 162 6.37 5.87 -0.89
N ALA A 163 7.68 5.96 -0.79
CA ALA A 163 8.39 7.25 -0.76
C ALA A 163 8.10 8.08 -2.03
N VAL A 164 8.07 7.45 -3.20
CA VAL A 164 7.69 8.14 -4.45
C VAL A 164 6.23 8.60 -4.41
N ALA A 165 5.29 7.76 -3.98
CA ALA A 165 3.87 8.15 -3.90
C ALA A 165 3.65 9.35 -2.95
N VAL A 166 4.29 9.34 -1.77
CA VAL A 166 4.23 10.45 -0.80
C VAL A 166 4.98 11.69 -1.31
N GLY A 167 6.04 11.51 -2.10
CA GLY A 167 6.72 12.62 -2.77
C GLY A 167 5.88 13.30 -3.84
N LEU A 168 5.00 12.56 -4.53
CA LEU A 168 4.05 13.10 -5.50
C LEU A 168 2.85 13.79 -4.84
N ASP A 169 2.34 13.23 -3.74
CA ASP A 169 1.31 13.85 -2.91
C ASP A 169 1.55 13.55 -1.42
N PRO A 170 2.04 14.53 -0.64
CA PRO A 170 2.28 14.37 0.79
C PRO A 170 1.02 13.98 1.58
N ARG A 171 -0.18 14.33 1.08
CA ARG A 171 -1.44 13.96 1.73
C ARG A 171 -1.69 12.46 1.68
N ALA A 172 -1.01 11.71 0.81
CA ALA A 172 -1.18 10.26 0.71
C ALA A 172 -0.49 9.47 1.84
N GLU A 173 0.31 10.12 2.69
CA GLU A 173 1.11 9.44 3.72
C GLU A 173 0.29 8.52 4.63
N HIS A 174 -0.86 9.01 5.12
CA HIS A 174 -1.74 8.29 6.04
C HIS A 174 -2.51 7.14 5.39
N LYS A 175 -2.51 7.04 4.06
CA LYS A 175 -3.21 6.00 3.30
C LYS A 175 -2.28 5.14 2.45
N THR A 176 -0.96 5.29 2.59
CA THR A 176 0.03 4.56 1.77
C THR A 176 0.91 3.67 2.63
N PHE A 177 0.88 2.36 2.39
CA PHE A 177 1.61 1.34 3.15
C PHE A 177 2.32 0.40 2.18
N THR A 178 3.36 -0.30 2.64
CA THR A 178 3.72 -1.52 1.91
C THR A 178 2.65 -2.59 2.15
N LEU A 179 2.41 -3.45 1.17
CA LEU A 179 1.38 -4.48 1.28
C LEU A 179 1.59 -5.38 2.52
N PRO A 180 2.80 -5.90 2.79
CA PRO A 180 3.01 -6.74 3.98
C PRO A 180 2.91 -5.97 5.30
N GLU A 181 3.32 -4.69 5.34
CA GLU A 181 3.15 -3.81 6.50
C GLU A 181 1.66 -3.63 6.83
N PHE A 182 0.85 -3.30 5.81
CA PHE A 182 -0.58 -3.13 6.01
C PHE A 182 -1.26 -4.43 6.45
N ALA A 183 -0.93 -5.56 5.81
CA ALA A 183 -1.44 -6.87 6.19
C ALA A 183 -1.17 -7.19 7.68
N PHE A 184 0.04 -6.87 8.16
CA PHE A 184 0.41 -7.02 9.56
C PHE A 184 -0.36 -6.07 10.48
N LEU A 185 -0.41 -4.77 10.17
CA LEU A 185 -1.06 -3.75 11.01
C LEU A 185 -2.57 -3.95 11.08
N ALA A 186 -3.20 -4.32 9.97
CA ALA A 186 -4.64 -4.52 9.87
C ALA A 186 -5.08 -5.81 10.59
N SER A 187 -4.22 -6.85 10.61
CA SER A 187 -4.50 -8.12 11.29
C SER A 187 -4.13 -8.10 12.78
N GLY A 188 -3.09 -7.37 13.17
CA GLY A 188 -2.53 -7.35 14.53
C GLY A 188 -3.18 -6.36 15.50
N ALA A 189 -4.09 -5.50 15.04
CA ALA A 189 -4.89 -4.68 15.95
C ALA A 189 -5.84 -5.59 16.71
N GLY A 190 -5.84 -5.56 18.05
CA GLY A 190 -6.88 -6.17 18.87
C GLY A 190 -8.26 -5.73 18.37
N HIS A 191 -8.83 -6.55 17.49
CA HIS A 191 -9.88 -6.15 16.58
C HIS A 191 -11.06 -5.73 17.46
N ARG A 192 -11.28 -4.42 17.59
CA ARG A 192 -12.60 -3.92 17.99
C ARG A 192 -13.50 -4.53 16.94
N ARG A 193 -14.21 -5.62 17.29
CA ARG A 193 -15.05 -6.38 16.36
C ARG A 193 -16.14 -5.43 15.92
N TYR A 194 -15.85 -4.65 14.89
CA TYR A 194 -16.78 -3.75 14.28
C TYR A 194 -17.87 -4.61 13.67
N ARG A 195 -19.12 -4.35 14.05
CA ARG A 195 -20.30 -5.13 13.65
C ARG A 195 -20.81 -4.77 12.24
N SER A 196 -20.11 -3.93 11.49
CA SER A 196 -20.51 -3.46 10.16
C SER A 196 -19.41 -3.65 9.12
N ASP A 197 -19.80 -3.70 7.85
CA ASP A 197 -19.01 -4.01 6.65
C ASP A 197 -19.09 -2.85 5.65
N THR A 198 -18.86 -1.62 6.12
CA THR A 198 -19.00 -0.42 5.29
C THR A 198 -17.66 0.15 4.81
N ALA A 199 -17.69 0.91 3.70
CA ALA A 199 -16.54 1.66 3.21
C ALA A 199 -15.96 2.63 4.26
N GLU A 200 -16.82 3.19 5.14
CA GLU A 200 -16.39 4.05 6.25
C GLU A 200 -15.53 3.29 7.27
N ARG A 201 -15.89 2.03 7.59
CA ARG A 201 -15.07 1.18 8.45
C ARG A 201 -13.73 0.87 7.80
N ALA A 202 -13.72 0.56 6.50
CA ALA A 202 -12.48 0.32 5.77
C ALA A 202 -11.53 1.54 5.89
N ARG A 203 -12.05 2.76 5.71
CA ARG A 203 -11.30 4.01 5.92
C ARG A 203 -10.80 4.17 7.36
N ALA A 204 -11.62 3.83 8.36
CA ALA A 204 -11.22 3.89 9.77
C ALA A 204 -10.06 2.91 10.08
N ILE A 205 -10.07 1.72 9.47
CA ILE A 205 -8.97 0.74 9.60
C ILE A 205 -7.69 1.32 9.01
N VAL A 206 -7.76 1.92 7.82
CA VAL A 206 -6.61 2.59 7.18
C VAL A 206 -6.03 3.67 8.09
N ALA A 207 -6.87 4.56 8.63
CA ALA A 207 -6.44 5.61 9.55
C ALA A 207 -5.77 5.03 10.81
N SER A 208 -6.41 4.05 11.47
CA SER A 208 -5.86 3.42 12.67
C SER A 208 -4.55 2.65 12.43
N SER A 209 -4.34 2.15 11.21
CA SER A 209 -3.09 1.50 10.82
C SER A 209 -1.98 2.52 10.63
N ALA A 210 -2.28 3.72 10.11
CA ALA A 210 -1.29 4.78 9.98
C ALA A 210 -0.76 5.25 11.34
N GLU A 211 -1.64 5.37 12.34
CA GLU A 211 -1.27 5.76 13.71
C GLU A 211 -0.33 4.77 14.41
N ARG A 212 -0.42 3.48 14.06
CA ARG A 212 0.36 2.39 14.68
C ARG A 212 1.61 2.01 13.90
N ARG A 213 1.94 2.76 12.87
CA ARG A 213 3.06 2.46 11.98
C ARG A 213 4.39 2.52 12.72
N ASP A 214 5.20 1.47 12.61
CA ASP A 214 6.62 1.49 13.01
C ASP A 214 7.52 1.59 11.77
N HIS A 215 8.11 2.77 11.57
CA HIS A 215 9.00 3.06 10.44
C HIS A 215 10.31 2.25 10.45
N ARG A 216 10.63 1.55 11.54
CA ARG A 216 11.86 0.73 11.64
C ARG A 216 11.73 -0.65 11.00
N ARG A 217 10.51 -1.06 10.63
CA ARG A 217 10.24 -2.39 10.05
C ARG A 217 9.73 -2.28 8.62
N ALA A 218 10.64 -2.29 7.66
CA ALA A 218 10.30 -2.33 6.24
C ALA A 218 10.00 -3.79 5.81
N LEU A 219 8.72 -4.16 5.78
CA LEU A 219 8.30 -5.42 5.17
C LEU A 219 7.99 -5.19 3.69
N GLU A 220 8.61 -5.94 2.79
CA GLU A 220 8.53 -5.71 1.35
C GLU A 220 8.26 -7.00 0.57
N VAL A 221 7.78 -6.85 -0.66
CA VAL A 221 7.56 -7.96 -1.60
C VAL A 221 8.73 -8.02 -2.58
N TYR A 222 9.46 -9.13 -2.54
CA TYR A 222 10.58 -9.42 -3.44
C TYR A 222 10.22 -9.18 -4.91
N ASP A 223 11.10 -8.54 -5.68
CA ASP A 223 10.94 -8.30 -7.11
C ASP A 223 11.35 -9.51 -7.95
N PRO A 224 10.43 -10.22 -8.62
CA PRO A 224 10.79 -11.37 -9.46
C PRO A 224 11.33 -10.97 -10.84
N TYR A 225 11.34 -9.68 -11.19
CA TYR A 225 11.70 -9.24 -12.54
C TYR A 225 13.11 -9.69 -12.96
N GLY A 226 13.24 -10.22 -14.17
CA GLY A 226 14.49 -10.81 -14.69
C GLY A 226 14.89 -12.16 -14.08
N GLY A 227 14.16 -12.65 -13.06
CA GLY A 227 14.40 -13.93 -12.42
C GLY A 227 13.70 -15.11 -13.11
N PRO A 228 13.92 -16.35 -12.60
CA PRO A 228 13.30 -17.56 -13.15
C PRO A 228 11.79 -17.62 -12.84
N PRO A 229 11.02 -18.46 -13.57
CA PRO A 229 9.57 -18.62 -13.37
C PRO A 229 9.16 -18.89 -11.92
N ALA A 230 9.92 -19.71 -11.19
CA ALA A 230 9.66 -20.04 -9.79
C ALA A 230 9.65 -18.81 -8.85
N GLY A 231 10.41 -17.76 -9.20
CA GLY A 231 10.41 -16.49 -8.46
C GLY A 231 9.07 -15.75 -8.59
N TYR A 232 8.45 -15.78 -9.77
CA TYR A 232 7.13 -15.20 -10.00
C TYR A 232 6.03 -15.95 -9.25
N GLU A 233 6.11 -17.28 -9.21
CA GLU A 233 5.16 -18.12 -8.46
C GLU A 233 5.25 -17.85 -6.96
N THR A 234 6.48 -17.79 -6.42
CA THR A 234 6.72 -17.42 -5.02
C THR A 234 6.16 -16.03 -4.73
N CYS A 235 6.42 -15.07 -5.63
CA CYS A 235 5.90 -13.71 -5.52
C CYS A 235 4.36 -13.70 -5.51
N ALA A 236 3.71 -14.39 -6.45
CA ALA A 236 2.25 -14.47 -6.53
C ALA A 236 1.64 -15.07 -5.26
N LYS A 237 2.27 -16.11 -4.71
CA LYS A 237 1.86 -16.68 -3.42
C LYS A 237 1.99 -15.68 -2.27
N THR A 238 3.12 -14.99 -2.16
CA THR A 238 3.33 -13.94 -1.14
C THR A 238 2.30 -12.82 -1.25
N LEU A 239 1.98 -12.39 -2.48
CA LEU A 239 0.93 -11.40 -2.74
C LEU A 239 -0.43 -11.90 -2.28
N GLY A 240 -0.80 -13.14 -2.62
CA GLY A 240 -2.06 -13.75 -2.20
C GLY A 240 -2.19 -13.86 -0.69
N ASP A 241 -1.15 -14.35 -0.01
CA ASP A 241 -1.14 -14.47 1.46
C ASP A 241 -1.30 -13.09 2.12
N ALA A 242 -0.54 -12.08 1.68
CA ALA A 242 -0.62 -10.73 2.23
C ALA A 242 -1.96 -10.04 1.93
N LEU A 243 -2.50 -10.19 0.72
CA LEU A 243 -3.81 -9.66 0.34
C LEU A 243 -4.94 -10.31 1.12
N SER A 244 -4.87 -11.62 1.36
CA SER A 244 -5.86 -12.33 2.18
C SER A 244 -5.97 -11.72 3.58
N HIS A 245 -4.83 -11.45 4.23
CA HIS A 245 -4.78 -10.78 5.53
C HIS A 245 -5.26 -9.31 5.47
N ALA A 246 -4.77 -8.54 4.49
CA ALA A 246 -5.14 -7.13 4.32
C ALA A 246 -6.64 -6.95 4.04
N LEU A 247 -7.18 -7.70 3.08
CA LEU A 247 -8.56 -7.62 2.66
C LEU A 247 -9.50 -8.27 3.68
N GLY A 248 -9.10 -9.37 4.32
CA GLY A 248 -9.89 -10.00 5.40
C GLY A 248 -10.12 -9.03 6.56
N ALA A 249 -9.09 -8.27 6.95
CA ALA A 249 -9.24 -7.21 7.95
C ALA A 249 -10.18 -6.08 7.47
N LEU A 250 -10.05 -5.65 6.20
CA LEU A 250 -10.84 -4.57 5.61
C LEU A 250 -12.32 -4.91 5.38
N LEU A 251 -12.64 -6.16 5.04
CA LEU A 251 -14.00 -6.57 4.70
C LEU A 251 -14.77 -7.14 5.90
N GLY A 252 -14.07 -7.57 6.95
CA GLY A 252 -14.68 -8.26 8.08
C GLY A 252 -14.83 -9.77 7.85
N PRO A 253 -15.27 -10.54 8.87
CA PRO A 253 -15.52 -11.96 8.71
C PRO A 253 -16.61 -12.20 7.66
N ARG A 254 -16.34 -13.12 6.74
CA ARG A 254 -17.33 -13.66 5.79
C ARG A 254 -18.28 -14.60 6.50
#